data_AF-X1QDJ5-F1
#
_entry.id   AF-X1QDJ5-F1
#
_cell.length_a   1.000
_cell.length_b   1.000
_cell.length_c   1.000
_cell.angle_alpha   90.00
_cell.angle_beta   90.00
_cell.angle_gamma   90.00
#
_symmetry.space_group_name_H-M   'P 1'
#
loop_
_entity.id
_entity.type
_entity.pdbx_description
1 polymer ?
#
loop_
_entity_poly.entity_id
_entity_poly.type
_entity_poly.pdbx_seq_one_letter_code
_entity_poly.pdbx_strand_id
1 'polypeptide(L)'
;MGFLIAIGIFLIIYAALGFLYVQQGAKQEDLREQINKLRIVVSKQLPNPEKLNAEYDDVNLALSPLEVPAAIAVLVGIAEESGINVDPASGKFNVPAPGGTATQTVGGGTYQVLPFKKIRVKGDHDSVMAFISDLDSGKT
;
A
#
# COMPACT_ATOMS: atom_id res chain seq x y z
N MET A 1 -62.41 -42.83 -27.04
CA MET A 1 -61.60 -41.65 -27.43
C MET A 1 -61.24 -40.74 -26.25
N GLY A 2 -62.17 -40.37 -25.35
CA GLY A 2 -61.87 -39.44 -24.25
C GLY A 2 -60.79 -39.87 -23.24
N PHE A 3 -60.66 -41.18 -22.97
CA PHE A 3 -59.67 -41.70 -22.01
C PHE A 3 -58.20 -41.53 -22.48
N LEU A 4 -57.94 -41.73 -23.77
CA LEU A 4 -56.62 -41.52 -24.37
C LEU A 4 -56.20 -40.05 -24.35
N ILE A 5 -57.15 -39.13 -24.54
CA ILE A 5 -56.92 -37.69 -24.48
C ILE A 5 -56.59 -37.27 -23.05
N ALA A 6 -57.31 -37.79 -22.05
CA ALA A 6 -57.03 -37.51 -20.64
C ALA A 6 -55.63 -37.96 -20.21
N ILE A 7 -55.21 -39.17 -20.61
CA ILE A 7 -53.85 -39.67 -20.33
C ILE A 7 -52.79 -38.79 -21.00
N GLY A 8 -53.03 -38.35 -22.24
CA GLY A 8 -52.13 -37.43 -22.93
C GLY A 8 -51.91 -36.12 -22.18
N ILE A 9 -52.98 -35.53 -21.63
CA ILE A 9 -52.89 -34.28 -20.86
C ILE A 9 -52.08 -34.49 -19.56
N PHE A 10 -52.31 -35.58 -18.84
CA PHE A 10 -51.56 -35.88 -17.61
C PHE A 10 -50.06 -36.06 -17.87
N LEU A 11 -49.68 -36.71 -18.98
CA LEU A 11 -48.28 -36.87 -19.37
C LEU A 11 -47.60 -35.53 -19.70
N ILE A 12 -48.30 -34.63 -20.39
CA ILE A 12 -47.78 -33.28 -20.70
C ILE A 12 -47.54 -32.48 -19.41
N ILE A 13 -48.50 -32.51 -18.47
CA ILE A 13 -48.37 -31.82 -17.18
C ILE A 13 -47.17 -32.38 -16.39
N TYR A 14 -47.03 -33.70 -16.33
CA TYR A 14 -45.92 -34.35 -15.64
C TYR A 14 -44.55 -33.99 -16.24
N ALA A 15 -44.45 -33.99 -17.57
CA ALA A 15 -43.23 -33.59 -18.28
C ALA A 15 -42.88 -32.11 -18.04
N ALA A 16 -43.87 -31.21 -18.07
CA ALA A 16 -43.68 -29.78 -17.80
C ALA A 16 -43.21 -29.52 -16.35
N LEU A 17 -43.79 -30.23 -15.37
CA LEU A 17 -43.37 -30.15 -13.97
C LEU A 17 -41.94 -30.68 -13.77
N GLY A 18 -41.59 -31.79 -14.42
CA GLY A 18 -40.22 -32.33 -14.39
C GLY A 18 -39.20 -31.36 -14.98
N PHE A 19 -39.52 -30.70 -16.10
CA PHE A 19 -38.65 -29.69 -16.70
C PHE A 19 -38.47 -28.46 -15.80
N LEU A 20 -39.56 -27.97 -15.19
CA LEU A 20 -39.50 -26.87 -14.22
C LEU A 20 -38.64 -27.24 -13.00
N TYR A 21 -38.74 -28.47 -12.50
CA TYR A 21 -37.93 -28.96 -11.38
C TYR A 21 -36.43 -28.95 -11.68
N VAL A 22 -36.03 -29.44 -12.86
CA VAL A 22 -34.62 -29.40 -13.30
C VAL A 22 -34.13 -27.96 -13.48
N GLN A 23 -34.96 -27.08 -14.06
CA GLN A 23 -34.61 -25.67 -14.24
C GLN A 23 -34.45 -24.92 -12.90
N GLN A 24 -35.23 -25.28 -11.88
CA GLN A 24 -35.09 -24.72 -10.53
C GLN A 24 -33.81 -25.20 -9.84
N GLY A 25 -33.44 -26.48 -9.98
CA GLY A 25 -32.21 -27.03 -9.41
C GLY A 25 -30.95 -26.29 -9.89
N ALA A 26 -30.82 -26.07 -11.20
CA ALA A 26 -29.69 -25.34 -11.78
C ALA A 26 -29.59 -23.89 -11.26
N LYS A 27 -30.72 -23.20 -11.12
CA LYS A 27 -30.75 -21.84 -10.54
C LYS A 27 -30.37 -21.82 -9.06
N GLN A 28 -30.77 -22.82 -8.29
CA GLN A 28 -30.41 -22.93 -6.88
C GLN A 28 -28.91 -23.20 -6.69
N GLU A 29 -28.30 -23.99 -7.58
CA GLU A 29 -26.87 -24.29 -7.57
C GLU A 29 -26.02 -23.04 -7.88
N ASP A 30 -26.38 -22.29 -8.93
CA ASP A 30 -25.71 -21.03 -9.29
C ASP A 30 -25.79 -19.99 -8.17
N LEU A 31 -26.97 -19.81 -7.55
CA LEU A 31 -27.13 -18.91 -6.39
C LEU A 31 -26.25 -19.35 -5.21
N ARG A 32 -26.14 -20.66 -4.96
CA ARG A 32 -25.29 -21.20 -3.88
C ARG A 32 -23.80 -20.95 -4.15
N GLU A 33 -23.37 -21.06 -5.40
CA GLU A 33 -22.01 -20.76 -5.80
C GLU A 33 -21.69 -19.26 -5.63
N GLN A 34 -22.60 -18.38 -6.05
CA GLN A 34 -22.46 -16.94 -5.87
C GLN A 34 -22.41 -16.55 -4.39
N ILE A 35 -23.28 -17.13 -3.56
CA ILE A 35 -23.25 -16.91 -2.10
C ILE A 35 -21.92 -17.35 -1.50
N ASN A 36 -21.37 -18.50 -1.92
CA ASN A 36 -20.08 -18.97 -1.43
C ASN A 36 -18.94 -18.03 -1.84
N LYS A 37 -18.92 -17.55 -3.08
CA LYS A 37 -17.92 -16.56 -3.55
C LYS A 37 -18.03 -15.26 -2.76
N LEU A 38 -19.24 -14.77 -2.53
CA LEU A 38 -19.48 -13.55 -1.76
C LEU A 38 -19.05 -13.73 -0.30
N ARG A 39 -19.34 -14.89 0.30
CA ARG A 39 -18.94 -15.22 1.68
C ARG A 39 -17.42 -15.16 1.86
N ILE A 40 -16.63 -15.63 0.89
CA ILE A 40 -15.17 -15.54 0.94
C ILE A 40 -14.72 -14.07 0.98
N VAL A 41 -15.29 -13.22 0.13
CA VAL A 41 -14.96 -11.79 0.09
C VAL A 41 -15.38 -11.07 1.37
N VAL A 42 -16.59 -11.33 1.86
CA VAL A 42 -17.13 -10.74 3.10
C VAL A 42 -16.39 -11.26 4.35
N SER A 43 -15.86 -12.48 4.30
CA SER A 43 -15.07 -13.06 5.41
C SER A 43 -13.67 -12.50 5.53
N LYS A 44 -13.16 -11.78 4.51
CA LYS A 44 -11.95 -10.98 4.68
C LYS A 44 -12.29 -9.88 5.68
N GLN A 45 -11.71 -9.98 6.88
CA GLN A 45 -11.80 -8.91 7.86
C GLN A 45 -11.33 -7.62 7.20
N LEU A 46 -12.21 -6.61 7.21
CA LEU A 46 -11.80 -5.26 6.90
C LEU A 46 -10.65 -4.89 7.85
N PRO A 47 -9.62 -4.15 7.40
CA PRO A 47 -8.60 -3.63 8.29
C PRO A 47 -9.28 -2.95 9.48
N ASN A 48 -8.81 -3.20 10.70
CA ASN A 48 -9.37 -2.52 11.87
C ASN A 48 -9.23 -1.00 11.62
N PRO A 49 -10.34 -0.22 11.59
CA PRO A 49 -10.29 1.21 11.32
C PRO A 49 -9.37 1.96 12.29
N GLU A 50 -9.24 1.50 13.53
CA GLU A 50 -8.30 2.09 14.51
C GLU A 50 -6.84 1.88 14.08
N LYS A 51 -6.50 0.69 13.56
CA LYS A 51 -5.15 0.41 13.05
C LYS A 51 -4.87 1.21 11.78
N LEU A 52 -5.86 1.30 10.88
CA LEU A 52 -5.70 2.05 9.63
C LEU A 52 -5.53 3.55 9.90
N ASN A 53 -6.29 4.10 10.84
CA ASN A 53 -6.14 5.49 11.26
C ASN A 53 -4.79 5.72 11.96
N ALA A 54 -4.34 4.79 12.82
CA ALA A 54 -3.05 4.91 13.47
C ALA A 54 -1.88 4.88 12.46
N GLU A 55 -1.92 3.98 11.47
CA GLU A 55 -0.93 3.95 10.37
C GLU A 55 -0.99 5.23 9.53
N TYR A 56 -2.20 5.76 9.27
CA TYR A 56 -2.37 7.01 8.55
C TYR A 56 -1.82 8.22 9.32
N ASP A 57 -2.10 8.30 10.61
CA ASP A 57 -1.62 9.38 11.49
C ASP A 57 -0.09 9.32 11.65
N ASP A 58 0.48 8.11 11.77
CA ASP A 58 1.93 7.90 11.84
C ASP A 58 2.63 8.34 10.56
N VAL A 59 2.09 7.99 9.38
CA VAL A 59 2.62 8.45 8.09
C VAL A 59 2.48 9.96 7.95
N ASN A 60 1.35 10.56 8.35
CA ASN A 60 1.19 12.02 8.31
C ASN A 60 2.16 12.72 9.26
N LEU A 61 2.41 12.17 10.44
CA LEU A 61 3.39 12.69 11.39
C LEU A 61 4.81 12.61 10.79
N ALA A 62 5.17 11.49 10.17
CA ALA A 62 6.46 11.33 9.49
C ALA A 62 6.62 12.27 8.29
N LEU A 63 5.53 12.61 7.59
CA LEU A 63 5.52 13.56 6.48
C LEU A 63 5.35 15.04 6.92
N SER A 64 5.34 15.30 8.23
CA SER A 64 5.31 16.67 8.76
C SER A 64 6.50 17.46 8.19
N PRO A 65 6.31 18.71 7.75
CA PRO A 65 7.41 19.51 7.26
C PRO A 65 8.51 19.64 8.32
N LEU A 66 9.73 19.18 8.00
CA LEU A 66 10.90 19.47 8.83
C LEU A 66 11.45 20.85 8.49
N GLU A 67 11.76 21.61 9.53
CA GLU A 67 12.57 22.82 9.39
C GLU A 67 13.98 22.49 8.92
N VAL A 68 14.58 23.38 8.13
CA VAL A 68 15.93 23.18 7.56
C VAL A 68 16.99 22.78 8.60
N PRO A 69 17.07 23.42 9.78
CA PRO A 69 18.06 23.05 10.80
C PRO A 69 17.85 21.63 11.33
N ALA A 70 16.59 21.18 11.44
CA ALA A 70 16.28 19.82 11.89
C ALA A 70 16.72 18.79 10.85
N ALA A 71 16.43 19.04 9.56
CA ALA A 71 16.89 18.17 8.48
C ALA A 71 18.42 18.08 8.41
N ILE A 72 19.14 19.19 8.61
CA ILE A 72 20.60 19.19 8.68
C ILE A 72 21.09 18.40 9.90
N ALA A 73 20.44 18.52 11.07
CA ALA A 73 20.79 17.77 12.26
C ALA A 73 20.66 16.25 12.05
N VAL A 74 19.61 15.81 11.35
CA VAL A 74 19.45 14.40 10.95
C VAL A 74 20.63 13.95 10.08
N LEU A 75 21.00 14.72 9.05
CA LEU A 75 22.13 14.40 8.18
C LEU A 75 23.47 14.34 8.94
N VAL A 76 23.66 15.23 9.91
CA VAL A 76 24.85 15.25 10.79
C VAL A 76 24.86 14.01 11.68
N GLY A 77 23.74 13.64 12.28
CA GLY A 77 23.64 12.45 13.13
C GLY A 77 23.98 11.16 12.39
N ILE A 78 23.42 10.97 11.18
CA ILE A 78 23.73 9.80 10.34
C ILE A 78 25.23 9.77 9.99
N ALA A 79 25.84 10.94 9.72
CA ALA A 79 27.26 11.03 9.44
C ALA A 79 28.12 10.65 10.66
N GLU A 80 27.79 11.14 11.85
CA GLU A 80 28.47 10.79 13.10
C GLU A 80 28.37 9.29 13.41
N GLU A 81 27.17 8.71 13.30
CA GLU A 81 26.92 7.28 13.52
C GLU A 81 27.68 6.41 12.52
N SER A 82 27.83 6.89 11.29
CA SER A 82 28.62 6.24 10.24
C SER A 82 30.13 6.43 10.42
N GLY A 83 30.60 7.13 11.47
CA GLY A 83 32.02 7.34 11.73
C GLY A 83 32.66 8.49 10.93
N ILE A 84 31.86 9.32 10.25
CA ILE A 84 32.34 10.50 9.54
C ILE A 84 32.58 11.63 10.54
N ASN A 85 33.72 12.30 10.40
CA ASN A 85 34.00 13.48 11.20
C ASN A 85 33.18 14.68 10.68
N VAL A 86 32.27 15.17 11.52
CA VAL A 86 31.39 16.31 11.23
C VAL A 86 31.90 17.65 11.71
N ASP A 87 33.09 17.70 12.35
CA ASP A 87 33.73 18.95 12.76
C ASP A 87 33.90 19.86 11.54
N PRO A 88 33.33 21.09 11.55
CA PRO A 88 33.48 22.03 10.46
C PRO A 88 34.95 22.31 10.09
N ALA A 89 35.87 22.25 11.05
CA ALA A 89 37.30 22.46 10.82
C ALA A 89 37.95 21.30 10.05
N SER A 90 37.38 20.09 10.12
CA SER A 90 37.90 18.92 9.40
C SER A 90 37.68 18.99 7.89
N GLY A 91 36.66 19.75 7.45
CA GLY A 91 36.24 19.82 6.05
C GLY A 91 35.79 18.49 5.45
N LYS A 92 35.55 17.47 6.28
CA LYS A 92 35.20 16.10 5.85
C LYS A 92 33.70 15.91 5.62
N PHE A 93 32.87 16.70 6.29
CA PHE A 93 31.44 16.72 6.08
C PHE A 93 30.98 18.15 5.78
N ASN A 94 30.23 18.33 4.70
CA ASN A 94 29.66 19.62 4.35
C ASN A 94 28.31 19.47 3.67
N VAL A 95 27.28 20.02 4.32
CA VAL A 95 25.92 20.11 3.80
C VAL A 95 25.67 21.56 3.38
N PRO A 96 25.60 21.87 2.07
CA PRO A 96 25.21 23.19 1.61
C PRO A 96 23.78 23.52 2.03
N ALA A 97 23.45 24.82 2.08
CA ALA A 97 22.07 25.25 2.23
C ALA A 97 21.20 24.59 1.13
N PRO A 98 19.99 24.10 1.50
CA PRO A 98 19.11 23.47 0.53
C PRO A 98 18.68 24.47 -0.53
N GLY A 99 18.25 23.96 -1.68
CA GLY A 99 17.59 24.79 -2.69
C GLY A 99 16.24 25.33 -2.20
N GLY A 100 15.55 26.05 -3.08
CA GLY A 100 14.11 26.28 -2.89
C GLY A 100 13.33 24.95 -2.91
N THR A 101 12.10 24.98 -2.38
CA THR A 101 11.20 23.83 -2.47
C THR A 101 10.98 23.44 -3.94
N ALA A 102 10.96 22.15 -4.18
CA ALA A 102 10.68 21.57 -5.48
C ALA A 102 9.48 20.65 -5.38
N THR A 103 8.71 20.56 -6.45
CA THR A 103 7.58 19.64 -6.52
C THR A 103 8.06 18.29 -7.06
N GLN A 104 7.74 17.20 -6.37
CA GLN A 104 8.08 15.85 -6.79
C GLN A 104 6.84 14.95 -6.76
N THR A 105 6.67 14.16 -7.82
CA THR A 105 5.57 13.19 -7.91
C THR A 105 6.10 11.80 -7.56
N VAL A 106 5.53 11.16 -6.54
CA VAL A 106 5.91 9.83 -6.06
C VAL A 106 4.64 9.03 -5.84
N GLY A 107 4.56 7.82 -6.40
CA GLY A 107 3.42 6.91 -6.17
C GLY A 107 2.04 7.46 -6.56
N GLY A 108 1.96 8.46 -7.44
CA GLY A 108 0.72 9.14 -7.83
C GLY A 108 0.34 10.35 -6.97
N GLY A 109 1.06 10.61 -5.87
CA GLY A 109 0.94 11.83 -5.06
C GLY A 109 1.96 12.89 -5.46
N THR A 110 1.62 14.16 -5.24
CA THR A 110 2.50 15.31 -5.50
C THR A 110 2.90 15.95 -4.18
N TYR A 111 4.20 16.02 -3.92
CA TYR A 111 4.77 16.50 -2.66
C TYR A 111 5.69 17.71 -2.92
N GLN A 112 5.76 18.61 -1.95
CA GLN A 112 6.83 19.60 -1.89
C GLN A 112 8.01 19.00 -1.14
N VAL A 113 9.14 18.90 -1.80
CA VAL A 113 10.39 18.40 -1.23
C VAL A 113 11.39 19.53 -1.14
N LEU A 114 12.27 19.47 -0.13
CA LEU A 114 13.37 20.41 0.03
C LEU A 114 14.69 19.72 -0.35
N PRO A 115 15.18 19.90 -1.59
CA PRO A 115 16.34 19.15 -2.05
C PRO A 115 17.65 19.70 -1.48
N PHE A 116 18.38 18.84 -0.77
CA PHE A 116 19.79 19.05 -0.45
C PHE A 116 20.66 18.51 -1.58
N LYS A 117 21.50 19.36 -2.16
CA LYS A 117 22.35 19.00 -3.31
C LYS A 117 23.82 19.24 -2.98
N LYS A 118 24.70 18.45 -3.60
CA LYS A 118 26.16 18.58 -3.48
C LYS A 118 26.66 18.42 -2.03
N ILE A 119 26.01 17.55 -1.26
CA ILE A 119 26.53 17.11 0.05
C ILE A 119 27.91 16.48 -0.21
N ARG A 120 28.90 16.87 0.60
CA ARG A 120 30.26 16.34 0.51
C ARG A 120 30.58 15.56 1.78
N VAL A 121 31.08 14.35 1.58
CA VAL A 121 31.47 13.43 2.64
C VAL A 121 32.85 12.88 2.31
N LYS A 122 33.72 12.79 3.31
CA LYS A 122 35.06 12.21 3.20
C LYS A 122 35.37 11.37 4.42
N GLY A 123 35.58 10.09 4.20
CA GLY A 123 35.97 9.11 5.22
C GLY A 123 36.70 7.93 4.58
N ASP A 124 36.92 6.87 5.35
CA ASP A 124 37.22 5.56 4.77
C ASP A 124 36.01 5.01 4.00
N HIS A 125 36.24 3.95 3.21
CA HIS A 125 35.23 3.38 2.34
C HIS A 125 34.01 2.88 3.13
N ASP A 126 34.23 2.17 4.22
CA ASP A 126 33.16 1.54 4.99
C ASP A 126 32.26 2.60 5.64
N SER A 127 32.86 3.65 6.22
CA SER A 127 32.13 4.79 6.79
C SER A 127 31.30 5.55 5.75
N VAL A 128 31.84 5.79 4.54
CA VAL A 128 31.10 6.46 3.48
C VAL A 128 29.95 5.60 2.95
N MET A 129 30.18 4.29 2.81
CA MET A 129 29.14 3.37 2.36
C MET A 129 28.05 3.18 3.41
N ALA A 130 28.38 3.14 4.70
CA ALA A 130 27.42 3.12 5.79
C ALA A 130 26.50 4.35 5.75
N PHE A 131 27.09 5.54 5.57
CA PHE A 131 26.33 6.79 5.45
C PHE A 131 25.36 6.79 4.27
N ILE A 132 25.82 6.37 3.08
CA ILE A 132 24.96 6.28 1.89
C ILE A 132 23.85 5.25 2.10
N SER A 133 24.19 4.10 2.69
CA SER A 133 23.22 3.03 2.95
C SER A 133 22.14 3.45 3.93
N ASP A 134 22.47 4.26 4.93
CA ASP A 134 21.49 4.73 5.91
C ASP A 134 20.55 5.77 5.30
N LEU A 135 21.10 6.71 4.50
CA LEU A 135 20.29 7.65 3.71
C LEU A 135 19.33 6.97 2.74
N ASP A 136 19.73 5.86 2.11
CA ASP A 136 18.89 5.11 1.17
C ASP A 136 17.94 4.13 1.87
N SER A 137 18.09 3.91 3.18
CA SER A 137 17.32 2.92 3.93
C SER A 137 15.84 3.29 4.11
N GLY A 138 15.52 4.59 3.98
CA GLY A 138 14.18 5.13 4.22
C GLY A 138 13.71 5.03 5.68
N LYS A 139 14.62 4.79 6.62
CA LYS A 139 14.33 4.72 8.07
C LYS A 139 14.30 6.08 8.76
N THR A 140 14.97 7.06 8.16
CA THR A 140 15.04 8.47 8.57
C THR A 140 14.18 9.32 7.67
#